data_AF-A0A6L5P2X3-F1
#
_entry.id   AF-A0A6L5P2X3-F1
#
_cell.length_a   1.000
_cell.length_b   1.000
_cell.length_c   1.000
_cell.angle_alpha   90.00
_cell.angle_beta   90.00
_cell.angle_gamma   90.00
#
_symmetry.space_group_name_H-M   'P 1'
#
loop_
_entity.id
_entity.type
_entity.pdbx_description
1 polymer ?
#
loop_
_entity_poly.entity_id
_entity_poly.type
_entity_poly.pdbx_seq_one_letter_code
_entity_poly.pdbx_strand_id
1 'polypeptide(L)'
;MSFKLNIITLAMVAAASPAMAANFGVNHANTDTVNTAKYQCHRCTNSNGYRGDVSVLAGYNDVSDSHAGNTFGTDQDGAIGAVSGNVRYNNASGYQAQAQAHQLGMDNGFAHLSTGKSGQYKLTFDYNSIETYQAD
;
A
#
# COMPACT_ATOMS: atom_id res chain seq x y z
N MET A 1 -28.25 56.32 5.63
CA MET A 1 -28.62 56.19 4.20
C MET A 1 -29.64 55.07 4.07
N SER A 2 -30.86 55.37 3.60
CA SER A 2 -31.89 54.35 3.34
C SER A 2 -31.85 54.02 1.84
N PHE A 3 -31.42 52.81 1.49
CA PHE A 3 -31.43 52.35 0.11
C PHE A 3 -32.87 52.01 -0.30
N LYS A 4 -33.43 52.78 -1.22
CA LYS A 4 -34.73 52.51 -1.83
C LYS A 4 -34.55 51.41 -2.88
N LEU A 5 -34.84 50.17 -2.51
CA LEU A 5 -34.79 49.03 -3.44
C LEU A 5 -35.97 49.09 -4.41
N ASN A 6 -35.67 48.96 -5.70
CA ASN A 6 -36.68 48.90 -6.76
C ASN A 6 -37.40 47.54 -6.70
N ILE A 7 -38.69 47.49 -7.04
CA ILE A 7 -39.50 46.26 -7.04
C ILE A 7 -38.85 45.16 -7.89
N ILE A 8 -38.17 45.53 -8.97
CA ILE A 8 -37.46 44.59 -9.85
C ILE A 8 -36.29 43.90 -9.11
N THR A 9 -35.56 44.64 -8.27
CA THR A 9 -34.49 44.06 -7.45
C THR A 9 -35.01 43.12 -6.37
N LEU A 10 -36.22 43.38 -5.84
CA LEU A 10 -36.86 42.48 -4.87
C LEU A 10 -37.30 41.17 -5.52
N ALA A 11 -37.83 41.24 -6.76
CA ALA A 11 -38.21 40.07 -7.52
C ALA A 11 -37.02 39.17 -7.89
N MET A 12 -35.88 39.77 -8.24
CA MET A 12 -34.64 39.01 -8.52
C MET A 12 -34.09 38.31 -7.28
N VAL A 13 -34.14 38.94 -6.11
CA VAL A 13 -33.71 38.32 -4.85
C VAL A 13 -34.68 37.20 -4.44
N ALA A 14 -35.99 37.36 -4.66
CA ALA A 14 -36.97 36.32 -4.37
C ALA A 14 -36.86 35.09 -5.29
N ALA A 15 -36.44 35.29 -6.55
CA ALA A 15 -36.20 34.20 -7.50
C ALA A 15 -34.85 33.50 -7.32
N ALA A 16 -33.91 34.09 -6.57
CA ALA A 16 -32.69 33.44 -6.13
C ALA A 16 -33.00 32.46 -4.99
N SER A 17 -33.67 31.36 -5.31
CA SER A 17 -33.70 30.20 -4.42
C SER A 17 -32.26 29.83 -4.07
N PRO A 18 -31.92 29.59 -2.78
CA PRO A 18 -30.59 29.07 -2.46
C PRO A 18 -30.39 27.81 -3.28
N ALA A 19 -29.38 27.80 -4.15
CA ALA A 19 -28.98 26.61 -4.86
C ALA A 19 -28.55 25.62 -3.76
N MET A 20 -29.46 24.70 -3.41
CA MET A 20 -29.20 23.64 -2.47
C MET A 20 -28.00 22.90 -3.04
N ALA A 21 -26.84 22.98 -2.37
CA ALA A 21 -25.66 22.26 -2.76
C ALA A 21 -26.00 20.76 -2.64
N ALA A 22 -26.47 20.16 -3.72
CA ALA A 22 -26.76 18.74 -3.77
C ALA A 22 -25.44 18.01 -3.55
N ASN A 23 -25.28 17.45 -2.36
CA ASN A 23 -24.10 16.72 -1.98
C ASN A 23 -24.22 15.28 -2.50
N PHE A 24 -23.69 15.05 -3.70
CA PHE A 24 -23.58 13.71 -4.31
C PHE A 24 -22.39 12.91 -3.76
N GLY A 25 -21.82 13.31 -2.62
CA GLY A 25 -20.80 12.53 -1.94
C GLY A 25 -21.35 11.14 -1.62
N VAL A 26 -20.55 10.11 -1.90
CA VAL A 26 -20.89 8.71 -1.62
C VAL A 26 -21.32 8.44 -0.17
N ASN A 27 -20.90 9.30 0.77
CA ASN A 27 -21.28 9.25 2.18
C ASN A 27 -22.77 9.59 2.45
N HIS A 28 -23.48 10.21 1.49
CA HIS A 28 -24.91 10.52 1.55
C HIS A 28 -25.76 9.62 0.65
N ALA A 29 -25.19 8.54 0.10
CA ALA A 29 -25.96 7.58 -0.69
C ALA A 29 -27.02 6.90 0.20
N ASN A 30 -28.29 6.95 -0.22
CA ASN A 30 -29.36 6.18 0.42
C ASN A 30 -29.11 4.68 0.15
N THR A 31 -28.69 3.96 1.19
CA THR A 31 -28.42 2.52 1.14
C THR A 31 -29.52 1.67 1.76
N ASP A 32 -30.62 2.27 2.22
CA ASP A 32 -31.70 1.60 2.95
C ASP A 32 -32.38 0.51 2.11
N THR A 33 -32.39 0.69 0.78
CA THR A 33 -32.98 -0.26 -0.18
C THR A 33 -31.94 -1.19 -0.81
N VAL A 34 -30.64 -0.98 -0.52
CA VAL A 34 -29.57 -1.79 -1.08
C VAL A 34 -29.55 -3.14 -0.36
N ASN A 35 -29.81 -4.21 -1.09
CA ASN A 35 -29.68 -5.56 -0.59
C ASN A 35 -28.21 -5.96 -0.51
N THR A 36 -27.54 -5.51 0.56
CA THR A 36 -26.13 -5.80 0.84
C THR A 36 -25.84 -7.30 0.97
N ALA A 37 -26.82 -8.10 1.39
CA ALA A 37 -26.70 -9.56 1.46
C ALA A 37 -26.60 -10.23 0.08
N LYS A 38 -27.19 -9.63 -0.97
CA LYS A 38 -27.07 -10.09 -2.36
C LYS A 38 -25.98 -9.37 -3.14
N TYR A 39 -25.38 -8.33 -2.58
CA TYR A 39 -24.31 -7.59 -3.24
C TYR A 39 -23.05 -8.46 -3.31
N GLN A 40 -22.74 -8.93 -4.51
CA GLN A 40 -21.50 -9.64 -4.82
C GLN A 40 -20.73 -8.84 -5.85
N CYS A 41 -19.54 -8.36 -5.48
CA CYS A 41 -18.62 -7.73 -6.41
C CYS A 41 -18.10 -8.79 -7.40
N HIS A 42 -18.76 -8.93 -8.55
CA HIS A 42 -18.40 -9.92 -9.59
C HIS A 42 -17.02 -9.68 -10.23
N ARG A 43 -16.49 -8.46 -10.10
CA ARG A 43 -15.13 -8.10 -10.54
C ARG A 43 -14.07 -8.26 -9.46
N CYS A 44 -14.48 -8.47 -8.21
CA CYS A 44 -13.55 -8.75 -7.14
C CYS A 44 -13.16 -10.22 -7.27
N THR A 45 -12.07 -10.50 -7.99
CA THR A 45 -11.50 -11.83 -7.98
C THR A 45 -11.10 -12.14 -6.53
N ASN A 46 -11.77 -13.08 -5.88
CA ASN A 46 -11.35 -13.56 -4.57
C ASN A 46 -9.98 -14.19 -4.74
N SER A 47 -8.91 -13.44 -4.45
CA SER A 47 -7.55 -13.95 -4.43
C SER A 47 -7.31 -14.71 -3.12
N ASN A 48 -8.13 -15.74 -2.91
CA ASN A 48 -7.97 -16.65 -1.79
C ASN A 48 -6.78 -17.57 -2.07
N GLY A 49 -5.93 -17.76 -1.07
CA GLY A 49 -4.73 -18.57 -1.18
C GLY A 49 -3.46 -17.73 -1.32
N TYR A 50 -2.41 -18.40 -1.79
CA TYR A 50 -1.07 -17.84 -1.89
C TYR A 50 -0.85 -17.15 -3.24
N ARG A 51 -0.23 -15.98 -3.21
CA ARG A 51 0.22 -15.27 -4.41
C ARG A 51 1.54 -14.58 -4.13
N GLY A 52 2.46 -14.67 -5.07
CA GLY A 52 3.75 -14.03 -4.94
C GLY A 52 4.79 -14.63 -5.86
N ASP A 53 6.02 -14.19 -5.64
CA ASP A 53 7.21 -14.66 -6.32
C ASP A 53 8.31 -14.92 -5.28
N VAL A 54 9.23 -15.80 -5.66
CA VAL A 54 10.46 -16.09 -4.95
C VAL A 54 11.56 -16.16 -5.99
N SER A 55 12.66 -15.47 -5.72
CA SER A 55 13.83 -15.42 -6.59
C SER A 55 15.08 -15.73 -5.80
N VAL A 56 16.01 -16.43 -6.43
CA VAL A 56 17.35 -16.66 -5.91
C VAL A 56 18.35 -15.88 -6.77
N LEU A 57 19.34 -15.30 -6.11
CA LEU A 57 20.48 -14.67 -6.74
C LEU A 57 21.72 -15.49 -6.38
N ALA A 58 22.57 -15.72 -7.37
CA ALA A 58 23.90 -16.28 -7.19
C ALA A 58 24.86 -15.50 -8.10
N GLY A 59 26.03 -15.16 -7.59
CA GLY A 59 27.01 -14.33 -8.29
C GLY A 59 28.41 -14.53 -7.75
N TYR A 60 29.35 -13.79 -8.31
CA TYR A 60 30.73 -13.73 -7.85
C TYR A 60 31.17 -12.27 -7.85
N ASN A 61 31.77 -11.84 -6.75
CA ASN A 61 32.28 -10.50 -6.54
C ASN A 61 33.82 -10.53 -6.48
N ASP A 62 34.44 -9.53 -7.09
CA ASP A 62 35.85 -9.21 -6.95
C ASP A 62 35.91 -7.69 -6.67
N VAL A 63 36.15 -7.35 -5.41
CA VAL A 63 35.94 -6.03 -4.82
C VAL A 63 37.29 -5.52 -4.33
N SER A 64 37.91 -4.66 -5.14
CA SER A 64 39.16 -3.99 -4.76
C SER A 64 38.97 -2.74 -3.89
N ASP A 65 37.77 -2.15 -3.91
CA ASP A 65 37.37 -0.98 -3.14
C ASP A 65 36.09 -1.31 -2.37
N SER A 66 36.16 -1.29 -1.05
CA SER A 66 35.04 -1.62 -0.15
C SER A 66 33.80 -0.76 -0.42
N HIS A 67 33.97 0.45 -0.96
CA HIS A 67 32.85 1.32 -1.35
C HIS A 67 31.92 0.67 -2.39
N ALA A 68 32.43 -0.22 -3.24
CA ALA A 68 31.62 -0.98 -4.20
C ALA A 68 30.59 -1.89 -3.51
N GLY A 69 30.82 -2.27 -2.25
CA GLY A 69 29.88 -3.05 -1.44
C GLY A 69 28.53 -2.35 -1.24
N ASN A 70 28.48 -1.02 -1.27
CA ASN A 70 27.23 -0.27 -1.24
C ASN A 70 26.36 -0.50 -2.49
N THR A 71 26.99 -0.84 -3.62
CA THR A 71 26.30 -1.13 -4.88
C THR A 71 25.99 -2.62 -5.02
N PHE A 72 26.91 -3.48 -4.63
CA PHE A 72 26.74 -4.94 -4.74
C PHE A 72 25.90 -5.54 -3.61
N GLY A 73 25.68 -4.80 -2.52
CA GLY A 73 24.99 -5.26 -1.32
C GLY A 73 25.87 -6.04 -0.34
N THR A 74 27.15 -6.22 -0.67
CA THR A 74 28.19 -6.79 0.19
C THR A 74 29.56 -6.38 -0.36
N ASP A 75 30.54 -6.12 0.52
CA ASP A 75 31.94 -5.90 0.16
C ASP A 75 32.75 -7.21 0.06
N GLN A 76 32.11 -8.36 0.30
CA GLN A 76 32.80 -9.64 0.32
C GLN A 76 33.21 -10.10 -1.08
N ASP A 77 34.49 -10.42 -1.20
CA ASP A 77 35.05 -11.14 -2.33
C ASP A 77 34.57 -12.59 -2.37
N GLY A 78 34.35 -13.07 -3.59
CA GLY A 78 34.03 -14.47 -3.83
C GLY A 78 32.59 -14.71 -4.23
N ALA A 79 32.12 -15.94 -3.99
CA ALA A 79 30.77 -16.35 -4.37
C ALA A 79 29.73 -15.73 -3.43
N ILE A 80 28.76 -15.03 -4.01
CA ILE A 80 27.64 -14.42 -3.29
C ILE A 80 26.34 -15.11 -3.63
N GLY A 81 25.39 -15.07 -2.70
CA GLY A 81 24.07 -15.65 -2.89
C GLY A 81 23.04 -14.97 -2.02
N ALA A 82 21.83 -14.80 -2.55
CA ALA A 82 20.75 -14.16 -1.82
C ALA A 82 19.39 -14.74 -2.20
N VAL A 83 18.44 -14.66 -1.27
CA VAL A 83 17.04 -15.04 -1.52
C VAL A 83 16.16 -13.82 -1.36
N SER A 84 15.30 -13.59 -2.34
CA SER A 84 14.28 -12.55 -2.29
C SER A 84 12.91 -13.14 -2.61
N GLY A 85 11.86 -12.47 -2.17
CA GLY A 85 10.50 -12.86 -2.52
C GLY A 85 9.46 -12.02 -1.81
N ASN A 86 8.24 -12.11 -2.31
CA ASN A 86 7.09 -11.43 -1.72
C ASN A 86 5.87 -12.32 -1.88
N VAL A 87 5.53 -13.04 -0.81
CA VAL A 87 4.41 -13.96 -0.77
C VAL A 87 3.32 -13.41 0.13
N ARG A 88 2.10 -13.40 -0.39
CA ARG A 88 0.89 -13.00 0.33
C ARG A 88 -0.07 -14.15 0.40
N TYR A 89 -0.78 -14.23 1.51
CA TYR A 89 -1.87 -15.17 1.73
C TYR A 89 -3.10 -14.40 2.22
N ASN A 90 -4.24 -14.68 1.59
CA ASN A 90 -5.52 -14.12 1.98
C ASN A 90 -6.58 -15.22 1.98
N ASN A 91 -7.57 -15.15 2.88
CA ASN A 91 -8.69 -16.08 2.88
C ASN A 91 -10.04 -15.37 2.95
N ALA A 92 -11.11 -16.14 2.76
CA ALA A 92 -12.48 -15.64 2.79
C ALA A 92 -12.92 -15.10 4.17
N SER A 93 -12.26 -15.49 5.26
CA SER A 93 -12.57 -14.99 6.61
C SER A 93 -11.88 -13.66 6.93
N GLY A 94 -11.15 -13.08 5.98
CA GLY A 94 -10.45 -11.80 6.10
C GLY A 94 -9.11 -11.89 6.81
N TYR A 95 -8.60 -13.10 7.08
CA TYR A 95 -7.23 -13.28 7.55
C TYR A 95 -6.24 -13.06 6.40
N GLN A 96 -5.16 -12.38 6.72
CA GLN A 96 -4.11 -11.98 5.81
C GLN A 96 -2.73 -12.24 6.43
N ALA A 97 -1.81 -12.74 5.63
CA ALA A 97 -0.41 -12.86 5.99
C ALA A 97 0.47 -12.46 4.80
N GLN A 98 1.63 -11.87 5.07
CA GLN A 98 2.61 -11.52 4.06
C GLN A 98 4.01 -11.84 4.59
N ALA A 99 4.81 -12.50 3.77
CA ALA A 99 6.25 -12.67 3.98
C ALA A 99 6.97 -12.01 2.80
N GLN A 100 7.79 -11.02 3.11
CA GLN A 100 8.64 -10.33 2.15
C GLN A 100 10.09 -10.48 2.60
N ALA A 101 10.96 -10.74 1.65
CA ALA A 101 12.40 -10.83 1.83
C ALA A 101 13.07 -10.14 0.65
N HIS A 102 14.12 -9.39 0.92
CA HIS A 102 14.96 -8.80 -0.11
C HIS A 102 16.40 -9.09 0.23
N GLN A 103 17.10 -9.69 -0.73
CA GLN A 103 18.51 -10.05 -0.66
C GLN A 103 18.93 -10.65 0.70
N LEU A 104 18.11 -11.56 1.26
CA LEU A 104 18.47 -12.25 2.49
C LEU A 104 19.75 -13.06 2.27
N GLY A 105 20.76 -12.79 3.10
CA GLY A 105 22.12 -13.31 2.97
C GLY A 105 23.16 -12.23 2.63
N MET A 106 22.73 -11.04 2.22
CA MET A 106 23.58 -9.88 1.93
C MET A 106 23.53 -8.86 3.07
N ASP A 107 24.50 -7.94 3.10
CA ASP A 107 24.70 -6.97 4.18
C ASP A 107 23.65 -5.84 4.19
N ASN A 108 22.96 -5.65 3.05
CA ASN A 108 21.82 -4.75 2.88
C ASN A 108 20.45 -5.46 2.84
N GLY A 109 20.39 -6.73 3.27
CA GLY A 109 19.19 -7.55 3.20
C GLY A 109 18.13 -7.19 4.24
N PHE A 110 16.85 -7.46 3.93
CA PHE A 110 15.76 -7.31 4.89
C PHE A 110 14.69 -8.40 4.77
N ALA A 111 13.96 -8.61 5.86
CA ALA A 111 12.76 -9.43 5.92
C ALA A 111 11.62 -8.69 6.65
N HIS A 112 10.43 -8.82 6.10
CA HIS A 112 9.18 -8.30 6.66
C HIS A 112 8.14 -9.42 6.70
N LEU A 113 7.65 -9.74 7.89
CA LEU A 113 6.54 -10.66 8.09
C LEU A 113 5.37 -9.91 8.71
N SER A 114 4.19 -10.02 8.11
CA SER A 114 2.96 -9.51 8.70
C SER A 114 1.86 -10.55 8.71
N THR A 115 1.01 -10.50 9.73
CA THR A 115 -0.16 -11.35 9.86
C THR A 115 -1.28 -10.62 10.59
N GLY A 116 -2.52 -10.89 10.24
CA GLY A 116 -3.64 -10.23 10.88
C GLY A 116 -4.99 -10.57 10.29
N LYS A 117 -6.02 -9.91 10.81
CA LYS A 117 -7.38 -9.98 10.27
C LYS A 117 -7.82 -8.58 9.88
N SER A 118 -8.29 -8.45 8.64
CA SER A 118 -8.73 -7.19 8.05
C SER A 118 -9.75 -6.49 8.96
N GLY A 119 -9.46 -5.23 9.28
CA GLY A 119 -10.29 -4.39 10.15
C GLY A 119 -10.24 -4.73 11.65
N GLN A 120 -9.38 -5.66 12.10
CA GLN A 120 -9.32 -6.05 13.52
C GLN A 120 -7.93 -5.83 14.12
N TYR A 121 -6.92 -6.53 13.62
CA TYR A 121 -5.57 -6.46 14.17
C TYR A 121 -4.53 -6.79 13.09
N LYS A 122 -3.30 -6.32 13.30
CA LYS A 122 -2.14 -6.62 12.48
C LYS A 122 -0.90 -6.72 13.37
N LEU A 123 -0.16 -7.80 13.21
CA LEU A 123 1.14 -8.04 13.81
C LEU A 123 2.20 -7.94 12.71
N THR A 124 3.33 -7.31 13.02
CA THR A 124 4.44 -7.10 12.10
C THR A 124 5.75 -7.45 12.79
N PHE A 125 6.63 -8.11 12.04
CA PHE A 125 7.98 -8.45 12.45
C PHE A 125 8.92 -8.03 11.33
N ASP A 126 9.91 -7.24 11.69
CA ASP A 126 10.85 -6.62 10.76
C ASP A 126 12.27 -6.98 11.15
N TYR A 127 13.07 -7.35 10.16
CA TYR A 127 14.51 -7.53 10.25
C TYR A 127 15.15 -6.75 9.12
N ASN A 128 16.11 -5.89 9.43
CA ASN A 128 16.87 -5.13 8.43
C ASN A 128 18.35 -5.19 8.81
N SER A 129 19.19 -5.48 7.82
CA SER A 129 20.64 -5.27 7.88
C SER A 129 20.97 -4.08 6.99
N ILE A 130 21.79 -3.15 7.51
CA ILE A 130 22.28 -2.01 6.74
C ILE A 130 23.74 -1.84 7.09
N GLU A 131 24.60 -2.17 6.14
CA GLU A 131 26.01 -1.81 6.18
C GLU A 131 26.29 -0.72 5.15
N THR A 132 27.22 0.18 5.47
CA THR A 132 27.63 1.26 4.58
C THR A 132 29.13 1.35 4.60
N TYR A 133 29.74 1.17 3.43
CA TYR A 133 31.18 1.13 3.26
C TYR A 133 31.70 2.51 2.84
N GLN A 134 32.74 2.97 3.53
CA GLN A 134 33.47 4.18 3.14
C GLN A 134 34.67 3.78 2.31
N ALA A 135 35.04 4.63 1.34
CA ALA A 135 36.25 4.40 0.56
C ALA A 135 37.49 4.52 1.46
N ASP A 136 38.46 3.64 1.21
CA ASP A 136 39.77 3.64 1.87
C ASP A 136 40.78 4.61 1.23
#